data_AF-A0A2V4B7I1-F1
#
_entry.id   AF-A0A2V4B7I1-F1
#
_cell.length_a   1.000
_cell.length_b   1.000
_cell.length_c   1.000
_cell.angle_alpha   90.00
_cell.angle_beta   90.00
_cell.angle_gamma   90.00
#
_symmetry.space_group_name_H-M   'P 1'
#
loop_
_entity.id
_entity.type
_entity.pdbx_description
1 polymer ?
#
loop_
_entity_poly.entity_id
_entity_poly.type
_entity_poly.pdbx_seq_one_letter_code
_entity_poly.pdbx_strand_id
1 'polypeptide(L)'
;MSGPLVDPHETPHWLRRLVEISGELDARTFTRFSPPPGDGRVRDASVLILFGDDTHGPDVLLLRRAETLGSHAGQVAFPGGGAEEGDDGPVHTALREAEEETGVDPSGVRPVAVLPRLYVPVSRFAVTPVLAHWHEPSPVRPVDPGETAAVARVPVADLADPANRFLVRKEGAGWKGPAFEVGGLFVWGFTAGLLSVLLTLGGWEREWDHTDVRDLDVALARHEARARQLEPGARE
;
A
#
# COMPACT_ATOMS: atom_id res chain seq x y z
N MET A 1 -1.98 -18.56 -7.58
CA MET A 1 -3.34 -18.77 -7.04
C MET A 1 -3.51 -17.79 -5.87
N SER A 2 -4.66 -17.15 -5.75
CA SER A 2 -4.99 -16.35 -4.55
C SER A 2 -5.46 -17.25 -3.42
N GLY A 3 -5.31 -16.79 -2.18
CA GLY A 3 -5.72 -17.51 -0.98
C GLY A 3 -4.65 -17.56 0.11
N PRO A 4 -4.93 -18.30 1.19
CA PRO A 4 -4.01 -18.44 2.32
C PRO A 4 -2.78 -19.25 1.92
N LEU A 5 -1.62 -18.84 2.42
CA LEU A 5 -0.34 -19.56 2.30
C LEU A 5 -0.01 -20.37 3.57
N VAL A 6 -0.70 -20.07 4.67
CA VAL A 6 -0.52 -20.67 5.99
C VAL A 6 -1.88 -20.93 6.64
N ASP A 7 -1.92 -21.74 7.69
CA ASP A 7 -3.11 -21.83 8.54
C ASP A 7 -3.37 -20.46 9.21
N PRO A 8 -4.57 -19.86 9.05
CA PRO A 8 -4.87 -18.57 9.69
C PRO A 8 -4.68 -18.56 11.21
N HIS A 9 -4.83 -19.70 11.90
CA HIS A 9 -4.60 -19.80 13.33
C HIS A 9 -3.15 -19.63 13.75
N GLU A 10 -2.20 -19.83 12.83
CA GLU A 10 -0.76 -19.59 13.04
C GLU A 10 -0.34 -18.13 12.82
N THR A 11 -1.29 -17.25 12.47
CA THR A 11 -1.04 -15.83 12.25
C THR A 11 -1.49 -15.00 13.47
N PRO A 12 -0.94 -13.78 13.65
CA PRO A 12 -1.40 -12.88 14.70
C PRO A 12 -2.91 -12.70 14.67
N HIS A 13 -3.54 -12.67 15.84
CA HIS A 13 -5.01 -12.64 15.95
C HIS A 13 -5.65 -11.47 15.19
N TRP A 14 -4.95 -10.33 15.11
CA TRP A 14 -5.40 -9.15 14.37
C TRP A 14 -5.34 -9.34 12.84
N LEU A 15 -4.48 -10.22 12.32
CA LEU A 15 -4.34 -10.51 10.89
C LEU A 15 -5.23 -11.67 10.42
N ARG A 16 -5.55 -12.58 11.34
CA ARG A 16 -6.22 -13.87 11.08
C ARG A 16 -7.40 -13.75 10.13
N ARG A 17 -8.30 -12.79 10.37
CA ARG A 17 -9.50 -12.61 9.55
C ARG A 17 -9.19 -12.37 8.08
N LEU A 18 -8.17 -11.56 7.77
CA LEU A 18 -7.77 -11.32 6.37
C LEU A 18 -7.24 -12.58 5.71
N VAL A 19 -6.51 -13.42 6.45
CA VAL A 19 -5.97 -14.69 5.96
C VAL A 19 -7.09 -15.70 5.73
N GLU A 20 -8.03 -15.84 6.68
CA GLU A 20 -9.20 -16.71 6.58
C GLU A 20 -10.02 -16.44 5.31
N ILE A 21 -10.37 -15.18 5.06
CA ILE A 21 -11.23 -14.82 3.93
C ILE A 21 -10.48 -14.73 2.60
N SER A 22 -9.13 -14.71 2.60
CA SER A 22 -8.33 -14.43 1.40
C SER A 22 -8.60 -15.37 0.22
N GLY A 23 -9.00 -16.62 0.49
CA GLY A 23 -9.35 -17.61 -0.54
C GLY A 23 -10.68 -17.35 -1.24
N GLU A 24 -11.54 -16.53 -0.64
CA GLU A 24 -12.88 -16.19 -1.15
C GLU A 24 -12.92 -14.83 -1.85
N LEU A 25 -11.87 -14.02 -1.71
CA LEU A 25 -11.80 -12.70 -2.32
C LEU A 25 -11.60 -12.80 -3.83
N ASP A 26 -12.22 -11.87 -4.56
CA ASP A 26 -12.02 -11.70 -6.00
C ASP A 26 -11.55 -10.27 -6.33
N ALA A 27 -11.13 -10.05 -7.57
CA ALA A 27 -10.63 -8.74 -7.99
C ALA A 27 -11.69 -7.63 -7.84
N ARG A 28 -12.99 -7.96 -7.93
CA ARG A 28 -14.10 -7.00 -7.82
C ARG A 28 -14.30 -6.49 -6.40
N THR A 29 -13.80 -7.22 -5.39
CA THR A 29 -13.72 -6.73 -4.02
C THR A 29 -12.86 -5.46 -3.92
N PHE A 30 -11.79 -5.36 -4.74
CA PHE A 30 -10.81 -4.27 -4.66
C PHE A 30 -10.95 -3.24 -5.77
N THR A 31 -11.31 -3.68 -6.97
CA THR A 31 -11.33 -2.80 -8.15
C THR A 31 -12.44 -3.18 -9.12
N ARG A 32 -13.06 -2.15 -9.69
CA ARG A 32 -14.00 -2.30 -10.81
C ARG A 32 -13.29 -2.37 -12.17
N PHE A 33 -11.98 -2.18 -12.19
CA PHE A 33 -11.20 -2.14 -13.43
C PHE A 33 -10.74 -3.55 -13.80
N SER A 34 -10.93 -3.89 -15.07
CA SER A 34 -10.43 -5.11 -15.68
C SER A 34 -9.45 -4.76 -16.79
N PRO A 35 -8.49 -5.65 -17.10
CA PRO A 35 -7.64 -5.49 -18.27
C PRO A 35 -8.50 -5.32 -19.53
N PRO A 36 -8.12 -4.43 -20.47
CA PRO A 36 -8.81 -4.35 -21.75
C PRO A 36 -8.71 -5.68 -22.50
N PRO A 37 -9.77 -6.12 -23.21
CA PRO A 37 -9.70 -7.31 -24.04
C PRO A 37 -8.71 -7.10 -25.19
N GLY A 38 -7.69 -7.96 -25.33
CA GLY A 38 -6.70 -7.89 -26.41
C GLY A 38 -5.27 -8.24 -25.99
N ASP A 39 -4.32 -7.96 -26.90
CA ASP A 39 -2.88 -8.22 -26.86
C ASP A 39 -2.04 -7.12 -26.19
N GLY A 40 -2.69 -6.11 -25.61
CA GLY A 40 -2.02 -5.08 -24.83
C GLY A 40 -1.29 -5.73 -23.65
N ARG A 41 0.04 -5.87 -23.77
CA ARG A 41 0.89 -6.53 -22.76
C ARG A 41 0.64 -5.93 -21.38
N VAL A 42 -0.11 -6.66 -20.56
CA VAL A 42 -0.26 -6.39 -19.14
C VAL A 42 1.01 -6.91 -18.47
N ARG A 43 1.71 -6.03 -17.75
CA ARG A 43 2.90 -6.42 -17.00
C ARG A 43 2.47 -6.94 -15.63
N ASP A 44 3.10 -8.02 -15.19
CA ASP A 44 2.91 -8.52 -13.83
C ASP A 44 3.73 -7.69 -12.86
N ALA A 45 3.14 -7.42 -11.71
CA ALA A 45 3.78 -6.74 -10.59
C ALA A 45 3.25 -7.32 -9.29
N SER A 46 4.01 -7.16 -8.21
CA SER A 46 3.58 -7.57 -6.89
C SER A 46 3.90 -6.50 -5.87
N VAL A 47 3.05 -6.37 -4.86
CA VAL A 47 3.27 -5.44 -3.74
C VAL A 47 3.20 -6.21 -2.44
N LEU A 48 4.10 -5.89 -1.51
CA LEU A 48 4.14 -6.47 -0.19
C LEU A 48 3.34 -5.61 0.79
N ILE A 49 2.27 -6.18 1.31
CA ILE A 49 1.50 -5.58 2.41
C ILE A 49 2.04 -6.22 3.70
N LEU A 50 3.12 -5.63 4.19
CA LEU A 50 3.84 -6.12 5.36
C LEU A 50 3.31 -5.45 6.62
N PHE A 51 2.70 -6.27 7.48
CA PHE A 51 2.25 -5.85 8.79
C PHE A 51 3.32 -6.08 9.86
N GLY A 52 3.49 -5.12 10.75
CA GLY A 52 4.23 -5.27 11.99
C GLY A 52 3.31 -5.36 13.20
N ASP A 53 3.92 -5.62 14.35
CA ASP A 53 3.31 -5.41 15.66
C ASP A 53 4.25 -4.49 16.44
N ASP A 54 3.74 -3.35 16.87
CA ASP A 54 4.46 -2.42 17.75
C ASP A 54 3.64 -2.21 19.03
N THR A 55 4.22 -1.49 19.99
CA THR A 55 3.59 -1.09 21.26
C THR A 55 2.20 -0.45 21.13
N HIS A 56 1.86 0.09 19.96
CA HIS A 56 0.57 0.71 19.65
C HIS A 56 -0.41 -0.20 18.88
N GLY A 57 -0.05 -1.47 18.68
CA GLY A 57 -0.79 -2.45 17.89
C GLY A 57 -0.22 -2.63 16.48
N PRO A 58 -1.01 -3.20 15.55
CA PRO A 58 -0.51 -3.48 14.22
C PRO A 58 -0.23 -2.20 13.43
N ASP A 59 0.83 -2.24 12.64
CA ASP A 59 1.19 -1.21 11.67
C ASP A 59 1.47 -1.83 10.30
N VAL A 60 1.57 -0.99 9.27
CA VAL A 60 1.85 -1.41 7.90
C VAL A 60 3.03 -0.65 7.32
N LEU A 61 3.92 -1.36 6.64
CA LEU A 61 5.06 -0.76 5.94
C LEU A 61 4.60 -0.06 4.67
N LEU A 62 4.95 1.22 4.56
CA LEU A 62 4.77 2.05 3.37
C LEU A 62 6.07 2.77 3.02
N LEU A 63 6.19 3.17 1.76
CA LEU A 63 7.24 4.04 1.29
C LEU A 63 6.67 5.23 0.54
N ARG A 64 7.43 6.33 0.53
CA ARG A 64 7.18 7.49 -0.32
C ARG A 64 8.23 7.53 -1.41
N ARG A 65 7.78 7.50 -2.66
CA ARG A 65 8.66 7.61 -3.83
C ARG A 65 9.35 8.98 -3.88
N ALA A 66 10.57 9.02 -4.41
CA ALA A 66 11.33 10.25 -4.57
C ALA A 66 10.61 11.25 -5.48
N GLU A 67 10.70 12.53 -5.13
CA GLU A 67 10.08 13.64 -5.87
C GLU A 67 10.70 13.84 -7.27
N THR A 68 11.92 13.34 -7.47
CA THR A 68 12.69 13.44 -8.71
C THR A 68 12.23 12.49 -9.80
N LEU A 69 11.33 11.55 -9.50
CA LEU A 69 10.86 10.56 -10.47
C LEU A 69 9.83 11.17 -11.43
N GLY A 70 10.00 10.93 -12.74
CA GLY A 70 9.07 11.46 -13.75
C GLY A 70 7.65 10.91 -13.65
N SER A 71 7.46 9.73 -13.06
CA SER A 71 6.15 9.13 -12.80
C SER A 71 6.00 8.79 -11.32
N HIS A 72 4.81 9.07 -10.77
CA HIS A 72 4.47 8.77 -9.37
C HIS A 72 5.36 9.45 -8.31
N ALA A 73 6.01 10.57 -8.64
CA ALA A 73 6.75 11.40 -7.68
C ALA A 73 5.92 11.70 -6.43
N GLY A 74 6.55 11.54 -5.26
CA GLY A 74 5.95 11.83 -3.95
C GLY A 74 4.81 10.89 -3.54
N GLN A 75 4.39 9.95 -4.40
CA GLN A 75 3.29 9.05 -4.07
C GLN A 75 3.70 8.02 -3.02
N VAL A 76 2.76 7.73 -2.12
CA VAL A 76 2.91 6.71 -1.10
C VAL A 76 2.41 5.37 -1.63
N ALA A 77 3.22 4.33 -1.45
CA ALA A 77 2.95 2.99 -1.95
C ALA A 77 3.34 1.93 -0.91
N PHE A 78 2.79 0.74 -1.09
CA PHE A 78 3.42 -0.47 -0.55
C PHE A 78 4.73 -0.72 -1.30
N PRO A 79 5.76 -1.30 -0.66
CA PRO A 79 6.93 -1.78 -1.38
C PRO A 79 6.53 -2.79 -2.46
N GLY A 80 7.13 -2.70 -3.63
CA GLY A 80 6.77 -3.56 -4.75
C GLY A 80 7.05 -2.99 -6.13
N GLY A 81 7.12 -3.89 -7.09
CA GLY A 81 7.49 -3.57 -8.46
C GLY A 81 7.12 -4.66 -9.46
N GLY A 82 7.72 -4.59 -10.64
CA GLY A 82 7.46 -5.49 -11.75
C GLY A 82 8.07 -6.87 -11.51
N ALA A 83 7.43 -7.92 -12.03
CA ALA A 83 8.05 -9.24 -12.05
C ALA A 83 9.27 -9.24 -13.00
N GLU A 84 10.37 -9.83 -12.55
CA GLU A 84 11.62 -9.97 -13.31
C GLU A 84 11.89 -11.41 -13.75
N GLU A 85 12.82 -11.57 -14.71
CA GLU A 85 13.27 -12.89 -15.13
C GLU A 85 14.02 -13.57 -13.97
N GLY A 86 13.46 -14.66 -13.45
CA GLY A 86 13.98 -15.37 -12.28
C GLY A 86 13.08 -15.30 -11.05
N ASP A 87 12.04 -14.45 -11.06
CA ASP A 87 11.06 -14.43 -9.98
C ASP A 87 10.20 -15.70 -9.96
N ASP A 88 10.21 -16.43 -8.84
CA ASP A 88 9.36 -17.61 -8.61
C ASP A 88 7.97 -17.22 -8.09
N GLY A 89 7.29 -16.37 -8.87
CA GLY A 89 5.93 -15.92 -8.60
C GLY A 89 5.82 -14.70 -7.67
N PRO A 90 4.58 -14.32 -7.31
CA PRO A 90 4.29 -13.00 -6.75
C PRO A 90 4.89 -12.76 -5.37
N VAL A 91 5.06 -13.82 -4.56
CA VAL A 91 5.69 -13.73 -3.24
C VAL A 91 7.16 -13.37 -3.38
N HIS A 92 7.88 -14.04 -4.30
CA HIS A 92 9.29 -13.75 -4.55
C HIS A 92 9.48 -12.30 -5.04
N THR A 93 8.70 -11.88 -6.05
CA THR A 93 8.72 -10.51 -6.56
C THR A 93 8.48 -9.49 -5.43
N ALA A 94 7.43 -9.68 -4.62
CA ALA A 94 7.08 -8.74 -3.55
C ALA A 94 8.17 -8.63 -2.47
N LEU A 95 8.79 -9.75 -2.08
CA LEU A 95 9.86 -9.75 -1.08
C LEU A 95 11.15 -9.13 -1.62
N ARG A 96 11.55 -9.47 -2.85
CA ARG A 96 12.72 -8.89 -3.52
C ARG A 96 12.61 -7.37 -3.60
N GLU A 97 11.50 -6.87 -4.13
CA GLU A 97 11.25 -5.43 -4.26
C GLU A 97 11.21 -4.73 -2.89
N ALA A 98 10.62 -5.36 -1.88
CA ALA A 98 10.61 -4.80 -0.53
C ALA A 98 12.03 -4.69 0.05
N GLU A 99 12.87 -5.71 -0.14
CA GLU A 99 14.29 -5.68 0.25
C GLU A 99 15.04 -4.56 -0.49
N GLU A 100 14.87 -4.47 -1.81
CA GLU A 100 15.52 -3.47 -2.66
C GLU A 100 15.09 -2.03 -2.34
N GLU A 101 13.82 -1.78 -2.04
CA GLU A 101 13.32 -0.41 -1.79
C GLU A 101 13.47 0.03 -0.32
N THR A 102 13.30 -0.90 0.62
CA THR A 102 13.18 -0.58 2.06
C THR A 102 14.24 -1.22 2.96
N GLY A 103 15.06 -2.12 2.43
CA GLY A 103 16.10 -2.82 3.17
C GLY A 103 15.55 -3.81 4.19
N VAL A 104 14.26 -4.15 4.11
CA VAL A 104 13.67 -5.17 4.97
C VAL A 104 14.36 -6.51 4.73
N ASP A 105 14.76 -7.17 5.81
CA ASP A 105 15.31 -8.52 5.75
C ASP A 105 14.18 -9.54 5.48
N PRO A 106 14.14 -10.21 4.32
CA PRO A 106 13.08 -11.16 3.99
C PRO A 106 13.03 -12.37 4.93
N SER A 107 14.14 -12.71 5.60
CA SER A 107 14.20 -13.86 6.52
C SER A 107 13.32 -13.67 7.75
N GLY A 108 13.06 -12.42 8.16
CA GLY A 108 12.16 -12.07 9.26
C GLY A 108 10.70 -11.86 8.84
N VAL A 109 10.38 -12.02 7.56
CA VAL A 109 9.06 -11.80 6.98
C VAL A 109 8.38 -13.13 6.67
N ARG A 110 7.13 -13.29 7.13
CA ARG A 110 6.30 -14.45 6.83
C ARG A 110 5.15 -14.06 5.89
N PRO A 111 5.19 -14.43 4.60
CA PRO A 111 4.04 -14.35 3.72
C PRO A 111 2.91 -15.26 4.22
N VAL A 112 1.69 -14.74 4.26
CA VAL A 112 0.53 -15.46 4.83
C VAL A 112 -0.65 -15.60 3.87
N ALA A 113 -0.76 -14.74 2.85
CA ALA A 113 -1.78 -14.87 1.82
C ALA A 113 -1.39 -14.15 0.52
N VAL A 114 -1.90 -14.63 -0.59
CA VAL A 114 -1.85 -13.93 -1.89
C VAL A 114 -3.25 -13.45 -2.22
N LEU A 115 -3.43 -12.14 -2.44
CA LEU A 115 -4.71 -11.56 -2.82
C LEU A 115 -4.94 -11.65 -4.34
N PRO A 116 -6.17 -11.46 -4.82
CA PRO A 116 -6.47 -11.48 -6.24
C PRO A 116 -5.61 -10.49 -7.04
N ARG A 117 -5.28 -10.85 -8.28
CA ARG A 117 -4.54 -10.00 -9.22
C ARG A 117 -5.41 -8.81 -9.65
N LEU A 118 -4.93 -7.59 -9.38
CA LEU A 118 -5.67 -6.34 -9.54
C LEU A 118 -5.13 -5.52 -10.71
N TYR A 119 -5.98 -5.21 -11.68
CA TYR A 119 -5.57 -4.38 -12.81
C TYR A 119 -5.54 -2.89 -12.43
N VAL A 120 -4.43 -2.22 -12.75
CA VAL A 120 -4.20 -0.79 -12.51
C VAL A 120 -4.12 -0.07 -13.86
N PRO A 121 -5.20 0.63 -14.30
CA PRO A 121 -5.26 1.20 -15.65
C PRO A 121 -4.16 2.22 -15.97
N VAL A 122 -3.78 3.04 -14.98
CA VAL A 122 -2.82 4.14 -15.16
C VAL A 122 -1.41 3.63 -15.50
N SER A 123 -1.03 2.45 -15.01
CA SER A 123 0.30 1.87 -15.20
C SER A 123 0.32 0.63 -16.11
N ARG A 124 -0.88 0.10 -16.44
CA ARG A 124 -1.10 -1.16 -17.16
C ARG A 124 -0.48 -2.38 -16.48
N PHE A 125 -0.22 -2.29 -15.18
CA PHE A 125 0.16 -3.44 -14.37
C PHE A 125 -1.06 -4.24 -13.94
N ALA A 126 -0.85 -5.53 -13.78
CA ALA A 126 -1.71 -6.37 -12.97
C ALA A 126 -0.94 -6.73 -11.70
N VAL A 127 -1.30 -6.02 -10.63
CA VAL A 127 -0.62 -6.05 -9.35
C VAL A 127 -1.20 -7.17 -8.50
N THR A 128 -0.35 -8.06 -7.99
CA THR A 128 -0.73 -9.11 -7.05
C THR A 128 -0.30 -8.70 -5.63
N PRO A 129 -1.23 -8.34 -4.73
CA PRO A 129 -0.88 -8.01 -3.36
C PRO A 129 -0.55 -9.28 -2.56
N VAL A 130 0.54 -9.24 -1.79
CA VAL A 130 0.97 -10.32 -0.90
C VAL A 130 0.83 -9.83 0.53
N LEU A 131 0.01 -10.48 1.34
CA LEU A 131 -0.08 -10.20 2.77
C LEU A 131 1.05 -10.94 3.49
N ALA A 132 1.75 -10.22 4.35
CA ALA A 132 2.81 -10.78 5.18
C ALA A 132 2.80 -10.12 6.57
N HIS A 133 3.45 -10.75 7.53
CA HIS A 133 3.80 -10.09 8.79
C HIS A 133 5.26 -10.33 9.16
N TRP A 134 5.85 -9.38 9.90
CA TRP A 134 7.11 -9.65 10.59
C TRP A 134 6.87 -10.69 11.69
N HIS A 135 7.68 -11.74 11.69
CA HIS A 135 7.85 -12.59 12.85
C HIS A 135 9.16 -12.26 13.59
N GLU A 136 10.13 -11.70 12.88
CA GLU A 136 11.35 -11.10 13.42
C GLU A 136 11.57 -9.73 12.75
N PRO A 137 11.23 -8.60 13.41
CA PRO A 137 11.37 -7.28 12.81
C PRO A 137 12.82 -6.89 12.49
N SER A 138 13.02 -6.28 11.33
CA SER A 138 14.31 -5.71 10.90
C SER A 138 14.22 -4.19 10.73
N PRO A 139 15.36 -3.46 10.84
CA PRO A 139 15.39 -2.04 10.51
C PRO A 139 15.03 -1.81 9.04
N VAL A 140 14.24 -0.78 8.76
CA VAL A 140 13.89 -0.37 7.41
C VAL A 140 14.32 1.07 7.16
N ARG A 141 14.73 1.35 5.92
CA ARG A 141 15.17 2.67 5.47
C ARG A 141 15.10 2.74 3.95
N PRO A 142 15.04 3.94 3.35
CA PRO A 142 15.31 4.05 1.92
C PRO A 142 16.68 3.44 1.58
N VAL A 143 16.69 2.47 0.68
CA VAL A 143 17.94 1.85 0.19
C VAL A 143 18.57 2.74 -0.87
N ASP A 144 17.77 3.18 -1.85
CA ASP A 144 18.14 4.19 -2.84
C ASP A 144 17.30 5.47 -2.66
N PRO A 145 17.90 6.57 -2.14
CA PRO A 145 17.23 7.86 -2.00
C PRO A 145 16.76 8.48 -3.33
N GLY A 146 17.33 8.07 -4.46
CA GLY A 146 16.92 8.51 -5.80
C GLY A 146 15.56 7.95 -6.22
N GLU A 147 15.14 6.84 -5.62
CA GLU A 147 13.87 6.17 -5.91
C GLU A 147 12.88 6.27 -4.75
N THR A 148 13.38 6.20 -3.50
CA THR A 148 12.58 6.24 -2.28
C THR A 148 13.01 7.41 -1.39
N ALA A 149 12.09 8.36 -1.15
CA ALA A 149 12.36 9.50 -0.28
C ALA A 149 12.21 9.16 1.21
N ALA A 150 11.30 8.25 1.56
CA ALA A 150 11.04 7.87 2.95
C ALA A 150 10.44 6.47 3.03
N VAL A 151 10.68 5.80 4.15
CA VAL A 151 10.03 4.55 4.52
C VAL A 151 9.42 4.76 5.91
N ALA A 152 8.19 4.30 6.11
CA ALA A 152 7.47 4.49 7.36
C ALA A 152 6.61 3.26 7.69
N ARG A 153 6.55 2.93 8.98
CA ARG A 153 5.53 2.04 9.53
C ARG A 153 4.38 2.90 10.01
N VAL A 154 3.19 2.68 9.46
CA VAL A 154 2.00 3.47 9.77
C VAL A 154 1.05 2.63 10.61
N PRO A 155 0.69 3.06 11.83
CA PRO A 155 -0.27 2.34 12.66
C PRO A 155 -1.60 2.13 11.94
N VAL A 156 -2.12 0.90 12.00
CA VAL A 156 -3.44 0.57 11.45
C VAL A 156 -4.53 1.39 12.15
N ALA A 157 -4.36 1.70 13.44
CA ALA A 157 -5.26 2.56 14.20
C ALA A 157 -5.34 3.98 13.63
N ASP A 158 -4.22 4.54 13.18
CA ASP A 158 -4.18 5.88 12.58
C ASP A 158 -4.79 5.88 11.19
N LEU A 159 -4.57 4.83 10.40
CA LEU A 159 -5.23 4.62 9.11
C LEU A 159 -6.75 4.44 9.26
N ALA A 160 -7.18 3.78 10.34
CA ALA A 160 -8.59 3.60 10.67
C ALA A 160 -9.23 4.86 11.23
N ASP A 161 -8.46 5.85 11.70
CA ASP A 161 -9.00 7.04 12.32
C ASP A 161 -9.80 7.89 11.31
N PRO A 162 -11.09 8.17 11.59
CA PRO A 162 -11.93 8.99 10.72
C PRO A 162 -11.36 10.37 10.41
N ALA A 163 -10.58 10.96 11.32
CA ALA A 163 -9.96 12.27 11.13
C ALA A 163 -8.88 12.27 10.04
N ASN A 164 -8.27 11.11 9.79
CA ASN A 164 -7.22 10.95 8.78
C ASN A 164 -7.78 10.51 7.43
N ARG A 165 -9.09 10.26 7.30
CA ARG A 165 -9.73 9.70 6.10
C ARG A 165 -10.64 10.71 5.43
N PHE A 166 -10.58 10.75 4.10
CA PHE A 166 -11.48 11.54 3.26
C PHE A 166 -11.50 10.95 1.86
N LEU A 167 -12.36 11.48 0.99
CA LEU A 167 -12.36 11.14 -0.42
C LEU A 167 -11.66 12.21 -1.24
N VAL A 168 -10.93 11.79 -2.26
CA VAL A 168 -10.36 12.68 -3.27
C VAL A 168 -11.00 12.43 -4.63
N ARG A 169 -11.09 13.49 -5.43
CA ARG A 169 -11.47 13.45 -6.83
C ARG A 169 -10.50 14.30 -7.62
N LYS A 170 -10.16 13.85 -8.84
CA LYS A 170 -9.49 14.67 -9.83
C LYS A 170 -10.51 15.21 -10.83
N GLU A 171 -10.49 16.51 -11.08
CA GLU A 171 -11.38 17.14 -12.06
C GLU A 171 -11.21 16.48 -13.45
N GLY A 172 -12.32 16.25 -14.15
CA GLY A 172 -12.33 15.58 -15.47
C GLY A 172 -12.05 14.07 -15.46
N ALA A 173 -11.59 13.48 -14.35
CA ALA A 173 -11.25 12.05 -14.29
C ALA A 173 -12.46 11.11 -14.09
N GLY A 174 -13.63 11.64 -13.70
CA GLY A 174 -14.84 10.83 -13.46
C GLY A 174 -14.69 9.79 -12.34
N TRP A 175 -13.67 9.94 -11.48
CA TRP A 175 -13.35 9.01 -10.41
C TRP A 175 -13.24 9.73 -9.06
N LYS A 176 -13.74 9.07 -8.01
CA LYS A 176 -13.59 9.43 -6.61
C LYS A 176 -13.07 8.21 -5.87
N GLY A 177 -12.13 8.38 -4.95
CA GLY A 177 -11.64 7.29 -4.12
C GLY A 177 -11.10 7.75 -2.78
N PRO A 178 -10.76 6.80 -1.90
CA PRO A 178 -10.22 7.10 -0.57
C PRO A 178 -8.86 7.78 -0.65
N ALA A 179 -8.60 8.61 0.34
CA ALA A 179 -7.29 9.14 0.65
C ALA A 179 -7.10 9.18 2.17
N PHE A 180 -5.82 9.17 2.57
CA PHE A 180 -5.39 9.25 3.95
C PHE A 180 -4.36 10.37 4.10
N GLU A 181 -4.48 11.18 5.14
CA GLU A 181 -3.40 12.07 5.59
C GLU A 181 -2.97 11.60 6.99
N VAL A 182 -1.86 10.86 7.07
CA VAL A 182 -1.46 10.11 8.27
C VAL A 182 0.05 10.09 8.42
N GLY A 183 0.58 10.32 9.63
CA GLY A 183 2.03 10.22 9.89
C GLY A 183 2.91 11.08 8.96
N GLY A 184 2.41 12.24 8.51
CA GLY A 184 3.12 13.09 7.53
C GLY A 184 3.09 12.58 6.08
N LEU A 185 2.29 11.54 5.80
CA LEU A 185 2.09 10.95 4.48
C LEU A 185 0.72 11.32 3.90
N PHE A 186 0.67 11.50 2.59
CA PHE A 186 -0.57 11.64 1.84
C PHE A 186 -0.76 10.43 0.92
N VAL A 187 -1.65 9.52 1.31
CA VAL A 187 -1.89 8.25 0.62
C VAL A 187 -3.15 8.36 -0.22
N TRP A 188 -3.06 8.07 -1.52
CA TRP A 188 -4.21 8.13 -2.43
C TRP A 188 -4.07 7.10 -3.56
N GLY A 189 -5.04 7.04 -4.46
CA GLY A 189 -4.99 6.19 -5.65
C GLY A 189 -5.11 4.70 -5.31
N PHE A 190 -4.32 3.85 -5.99
CA PHE A 190 -4.37 2.39 -5.82
C PHE A 190 -4.06 1.97 -4.38
N THR A 191 -2.98 2.50 -3.80
CA THR A 191 -2.56 2.21 -2.42
C THR A 191 -3.67 2.50 -1.42
N ALA A 192 -4.29 3.69 -1.50
CA ALA A 192 -5.39 4.05 -0.60
C ALA A 192 -6.65 3.19 -0.83
N GLY A 193 -6.94 2.80 -2.08
CA GLY A 193 -8.01 1.86 -2.39
C GLY A 193 -7.81 0.52 -1.70
N LEU A 194 -6.61 -0.06 -1.80
CA LEU A 194 -6.24 -1.31 -1.14
C LEU A 194 -6.33 -1.20 0.38
N LEU A 195 -5.72 -0.15 0.97
CA LEU A 195 -5.78 0.09 2.41
C LEU A 195 -7.23 0.20 2.90
N SER A 196 -8.08 0.97 2.21
CA SER A 196 -9.48 1.13 2.61
C SER A 196 -10.24 -0.20 2.62
N VAL A 197 -10.04 -1.05 1.61
CA VAL A 197 -10.69 -2.37 1.58
C VAL A 197 -10.15 -3.28 2.68
N LEU A 198 -8.83 -3.28 2.91
CA LEU A 198 -8.21 -4.09 3.97
C LEU A 198 -8.66 -3.66 5.37
N LEU A 199 -8.85 -2.35 5.61
CA LEU A 199 -9.42 -1.84 6.86
C LEU A 199 -10.82 -2.41 7.12
N THR A 200 -11.69 -2.39 6.10
CA THR A 200 -13.04 -2.97 6.19
C THR A 200 -12.98 -4.48 6.41
N LEU A 201 -12.20 -5.20 5.60
CA LEU A 201 -12.11 -6.66 5.63
C LEU A 201 -11.46 -7.19 6.92
N GLY A 202 -10.44 -6.50 7.42
CA GLY A 202 -9.75 -6.82 8.67
C GLY A 202 -10.55 -6.47 9.92
N GLY A 203 -11.66 -5.74 9.78
CA GLY A 203 -12.50 -5.31 10.91
C GLY A 203 -11.90 -4.15 11.71
N TRP A 204 -10.97 -3.40 11.12
CA TRP A 204 -10.35 -2.22 11.73
C TRP A 204 -11.09 -0.92 11.42
N GLU A 205 -11.94 -0.92 10.39
CA GLU A 205 -12.65 0.28 9.95
C GLU A 205 -13.52 0.88 11.05
N ARG A 206 -13.33 2.18 11.28
CA ARG A 206 -14.19 3.05 12.09
C ARG A 206 -15.07 3.88 11.16
N GLU A 207 -16.28 4.23 11.58
CA GLU A 207 -17.20 5.08 10.81
C GLU A 207 -16.53 6.43 10.46
N TRP A 208 -16.55 6.83 9.19
CA TRP A 208 -15.89 8.03 8.69
C TRP A 208 -16.73 8.76 7.64
N ASP A 209 -16.42 10.04 7.43
CA ASP A 209 -17.22 10.92 6.57
C ASP A 209 -16.95 10.67 5.08
N HIS A 210 -17.83 9.89 4.45
CA HIS A 210 -17.80 9.65 2.99
C HIS A 210 -18.32 10.84 2.15
N THR A 211 -18.72 11.94 2.78
CA THR A 211 -19.16 13.18 2.13
C THR A 211 -18.06 14.24 2.06
N ASP A 212 -16.98 14.10 2.83
CA ASP A 212 -15.76 14.90 2.68
C ASP A 212 -15.04 14.52 1.38
N VAL A 213 -15.37 15.23 0.30
CA VAL A 213 -14.75 15.06 -1.02
C VAL A 213 -13.90 16.28 -1.34
N ARG A 214 -12.59 16.08 -1.39
CA ARG A 214 -11.60 17.11 -1.66
C ARG A 214 -11.10 17.00 -3.10
N ASP A 215 -10.73 18.14 -3.68
CA ASP A 215 -9.97 18.12 -4.93
C ASP A 215 -8.55 17.58 -4.67
N LEU A 216 -8.12 16.62 -5.49
CA LEU A 216 -6.85 15.91 -5.28
C LEU A 216 -5.66 16.86 -5.35
N ASP A 217 -5.58 17.70 -6.39
CA ASP A 217 -4.43 18.55 -6.64
C ASP A 217 -4.34 19.65 -5.56
N VAL A 218 -5.48 20.19 -5.13
CA VAL A 218 -5.56 21.15 -4.02
C VAL A 218 -5.19 20.49 -2.68
N ALA A 219 -5.67 19.28 -2.41
CA ALA A 219 -5.38 18.57 -1.16
C ALA A 219 -3.88 18.22 -1.06
N LEU A 220 -3.29 17.73 -2.14
CA LEU A 220 -1.87 17.39 -2.20
C LEU A 220 -0.99 18.64 -2.00
N ALA A 221 -1.29 19.74 -2.70
CA ALA A 221 -0.54 20.99 -2.54
C ALA A 221 -0.62 21.55 -1.10
N ARG A 222 -1.78 21.40 -0.44
CA ARG A 222 -1.94 21.78 0.99
C ARG A 222 -1.10 20.89 1.90
N HIS A 223 -1.08 19.59 1.65
CA HIS A 223 -0.27 18.64 2.41
C HIS A 223 1.22 18.98 2.30
N GLU A 224 1.73 19.17 1.08
CA GLU A 224 3.12 19.55 0.84
C GLU A 224 3.50 20.88 1.50
N ALA A 225 2.59 21.86 1.49
CA ALA A 225 2.82 23.14 2.15
C ALA A 225 2.94 22.99 3.67
N ARG A 226 2.15 22.10 4.30
CA ARG A 226 2.27 21.78 5.73
C ARG A 226 3.58 21.04 6.02
N ALA A 227 3.93 20.04 5.20
CA ALA A 227 5.17 19.28 5.35
C ALA A 227 6.39 20.22 5.36
N ARG A 228 6.46 21.17 4.40
CA ARG A 228 7.53 22.18 4.35
C ARG A 228 7.61 23.11 5.57
N GLN A 229 6.51 23.32 6.29
CA GLN A 229 6.49 24.16 7.49
C GLN A 229 6.94 23.39 8.75
N LEU A 230 6.80 22.06 8.73
CA LEU A 230 7.15 21.19 9.84
C LEU A 230 8.63 20.75 9.83
N GLU A 231 9.34 20.90 8.71
CA GLU A 231 10.80 20.72 8.59
C GLU A 231 11.56 21.95 9.15
N PRO A 232 12.09 21.92 10.39
CA PRO A 232 12.84 23.05 10.93
C PRO A 232 14.30 22.94 10.46
N GLY A 233 14.73 23.77 9.51
CA GLY A 233 16.17 24.01 9.28
C GLY A 233 16.76 23.82 7.87
N ALA A 234 16.05 24.12 6.79
CA ALA A 234 16.67 24.27 5.46
C ALA A 234 16.80 25.74 5.04
N ARG A 235 17.44 26.56 5.89
CA ARG A 235 17.98 27.89 5.53
C ARG A 235 19.21 28.14 6.39
N GLU A 236 20.38 27.85 5.83
CA GLU A 236 21.58 28.68 6.06
C GLU A 236 21.50 29.93 5.18
#